data_AF-R9KC77-F1
#
_entry.id   AF-R9KC77-F1
#
_cell.length_a   1.000
_cell.length_b   1.000
_cell.length_c   1.000
_cell.angle_alpha   90.00
_cell.angle_beta   90.00
_cell.angle_gamma   90.00
#
_symmetry.space_group_name_H-M   'P 1'
#
loop_
_entity.id
_entity.type
_entity.pdbx_description
1 polymer ?
#
loop_
_entity_poly.entity_id
_entity_poly.type
_entity_poly.pdbx_seq_one_letter_code
_entity_poly.pdbx_strand_id
1 'polypeptide(L)'
;MRLEYCRKKGKLDNRGSALVSVLVITTFITIIATTMLYMAAMNYQQKQTDYQNKQSFYGAEKALDEFKSILVSDVQDAYLYAYNETSKNFLWRKDDLTAYFQESFMNALNEKWKERVDDVTAADISGLQSIASMNDGQKKLLLAVRNVMEDAEETEYNDCAKYFYKIDSYGLYEDAAGAKKFALKGIQVKCTSGNYTTFLYTDICLEPPSVNWQTGFADATGATQEKAWETIAFTDCVYYVNWHRADYDERDNYNTDLGNPAS
;
A
#
# COMPACT_ATOMS: atom_id res chain seq x y z
N MET A 1 -7.82 104.49 -34.20
CA MET A 1 -8.35 103.58 -33.15
C MET A 1 -7.97 102.16 -33.53
N ARG A 2 -6.90 101.60 -32.95
CA ARG A 2 -6.46 100.21 -33.13
C ARG A 2 -6.58 99.54 -31.77
N LEU A 3 -7.44 98.53 -31.64
CA LEU A 3 -7.55 97.72 -30.44
C LEU A 3 -6.62 96.51 -30.61
N GLU A 4 -5.54 96.48 -29.84
CA GLU A 4 -4.69 95.30 -29.71
C GLU A 4 -5.38 94.28 -28.78
N TYR A 5 -5.64 93.10 -29.32
CA TYR A 5 -6.24 91.99 -28.59
C TYR A 5 -5.15 91.18 -27.89
N CYS A 6 -4.87 91.49 -26.62
CA CYS A 6 -3.98 90.67 -25.78
C CYS A 6 -4.69 89.38 -25.36
N ARG A 7 -4.52 88.31 -26.16
CA ARG A 7 -4.95 86.95 -25.81
C ARG A 7 -4.03 86.38 -24.72
N LYS A 8 -4.44 86.52 -23.45
CA LYS A 8 -3.82 85.81 -22.31
C LYS A 8 -3.91 84.30 -22.55
N LYS A 9 -2.78 83.63 -22.81
CA LYS A 9 -2.66 82.17 -22.74
C LYS A 9 -2.70 81.77 -21.26
N GLY A 10 -3.85 81.30 -20.79
CA GLY A 10 -3.96 80.69 -19.46
C GLY A 10 -3.05 79.47 -19.38
N LYS A 11 -2.06 79.48 -18.47
CA LYS A 11 -1.32 78.28 -18.11
C LYS A 11 -2.30 77.35 -17.39
N LEU A 12 -2.59 76.19 -17.98
CA LEU A 12 -3.36 75.13 -17.33
C LEU A 12 -2.48 74.54 -16.21
N ASP A 13 -2.91 74.70 -14.97
CA ASP A 13 -2.18 74.24 -13.78
C ASP A 13 -2.45 72.73 -13.59
N ASN A 14 -1.58 71.88 -14.15
CA ASN A 14 -1.76 70.41 -14.18
C ASN A 14 -1.46 69.71 -12.84
N ARG A 15 -1.35 70.45 -11.73
CA ARG A 15 -0.99 69.90 -10.41
C ARG A 15 -1.96 68.82 -9.92
N GLY A 16 -3.26 68.96 -10.22
CA GLY A 16 -4.27 67.94 -9.91
C GLY A 16 -4.17 66.70 -10.80
N SER A 17 -3.91 66.87 -12.11
CA SER A 17 -3.77 65.75 -13.06
C SER A 17 -2.52 64.90 -12.78
N ALA A 18 -1.45 65.51 -12.30
CA ALA A 18 -0.24 64.79 -11.90
C ALA A 18 -0.52 63.82 -10.75
N LEU A 19 -1.26 64.26 -9.72
CA LEU A 19 -1.61 63.45 -8.56
C LEU A 19 -2.52 62.27 -8.95
N VAL A 20 -3.51 62.51 -9.80
CA VAL A 20 -4.40 61.43 -10.32
C VAL A 20 -3.60 60.41 -11.13
N SER A 21 -2.65 60.84 -11.98
CA SER A 21 -1.85 59.90 -12.77
C SER A 21 -0.99 58.97 -11.91
N VAL A 22 -0.40 59.50 -10.84
CA VAL A 22 0.37 58.70 -9.87
C VAL A 22 -0.54 57.73 -9.12
N LEU A 23 -1.75 58.15 -8.76
CA LEU A 23 -2.73 57.28 -8.11
C LEU A 23 -3.14 56.10 -9.01
N VAL A 24 -3.37 56.34 -10.29
CA VAL A 24 -3.68 55.28 -11.27
C VAL A 24 -2.50 54.33 -11.42
N ILE A 25 -1.27 54.85 -11.56
CA ILE A 25 -0.08 54.01 -11.73
C ILE A 25 0.17 53.15 -10.48
N THR A 26 0.09 53.74 -9.29
CA THR A 26 0.31 53.02 -8.03
C THR A 26 -0.75 51.95 -7.79
N THR A 27 -2.03 52.20 -8.12
CA THR A 27 -3.09 51.18 -8.05
C THR A 27 -2.87 50.04 -9.03
N PHE A 28 -2.36 50.30 -10.24
CA PHE A 28 -1.97 49.22 -11.16
C PHE A 28 -0.81 48.39 -10.62
N ILE A 29 0.22 49.03 -10.07
CA ILE A 29 1.38 48.33 -9.48
C ILE A 29 0.95 47.47 -8.30
N THR A 30 0.06 47.95 -7.43
CA THR A 30 -0.42 47.17 -6.29
C THR A 30 -1.25 45.96 -6.74
N ILE A 31 -2.12 46.11 -7.74
CA ILE A 31 -2.89 44.98 -8.29
C ILE A 31 -1.95 43.91 -8.87
N ILE A 32 -0.91 44.31 -9.62
CA ILE A 32 0.08 43.38 -10.17
C ILE A 32 0.86 42.69 -9.04
N ALA A 33 1.30 43.43 -8.03
CA ALA A 33 2.01 42.87 -6.89
C ALA A 33 1.15 41.86 -6.11
N THR A 34 -0.12 42.18 -5.85
CA THR A 34 -1.04 41.28 -5.12
C THR A 34 -1.36 40.03 -5.93
N THR A 35 -1.57 40.15 -7.24
CA THR A 35 -1.83 38.98 -8.11
C THR A 35 -0.61 38.05 -8.21
N MET A 36 0.60 38.60 -8.35
CA MET A 36 1.84 37.81 -8.30
C MET A 36 2.01 37.09 -6.96
N LEU A 37 1.76 37.78 -5.84
CA LEU A 37 1.84 37.18 -4.51
C LEU A 37 0.81 36.07 -4.32
N TYR A 38 -0.41 36.26 -4.83
CA TYR A 38 -1.45 35.24 -4.79
C TYR A 38 -1.07 33.99 -5.59
N MET A 39 -0.56 34.15 -6.82
CA MET A 39 -0.07 33.02 -7.62
C MET A 39 1.09 32.29 -6.93
N ALA A 40 2.03 33.03 -6.34
CA ALA A 40 3.13 32.44 -5.57
C ALA A 40 2.64 31.65 -4.34
N ALA A 41 1.67 32.19 -3.60
CA ALA A 41 1.06 31.53 -2.46
C ALA A 41 0.29 30.26 -2.86
N MET A 42 -0.48 30.32 -3.96
CA MET A 42 -1.21 29.16 -4.51
C MET A 42 -0.23 28.05 -4.91
N ASN A 43 0.84 28.39 -5.63
CA ASN A 43 1.87 27.43 -6.04
C ASN A 43 2.59 26.81 -4.83
N TYR A 44 2.83 27.59 -3.78
CA TYR A 44 3.43 27.09 -2.55
C TYR A 44 2.51 26.09 -1.83
N GLN A 45 1.22 26.43 -1.70
CA GLN A 45 0.23 25.55 -1.09
C GLN A 45 0.07 24.25 -1.87
N GLN A 46 -0.01 24.30 -3.20
CA GLN A 46 -0.07 23.10 -4.05
C GLN A 46 1.16 22.20 -3.84
N LYS A 47 2.38 22.78 -3.81
CA LYS A 47 3.59 21.99 -3.55
C LYS A 47 3.61 21.37 -2.16
N GLN A 48 3.12 22.08 -1.15
CA GLN A 48 3.07 21.56 0.21
C GLN A 48 2.04 20.41 0.32
N THR A 49 0.90 20.53 -0.35
CA THR A 49 -0.08 19.45 -0.51
C THR A 49 0.53 18.24 -1.20
N ASP A 50 1.22 18.43 -2.32
CA ASP A 50 1.86 17.33 -3.06
C ASP A 50 2.92 16.61 -2.22
N TYR A 51 3.68 17.34 -1.43
CA TYR A 51 4.67 16.77 -0.53
C TYR A 51 4.02 15.91 0.56
N GLN A 52 2.99 16.44 1.23
CA GLN A 52 2.28 15.71 2.29
C GLN A 52 1.61 14.45 1.75
N ASN A 53 1.02 14.53 0.56
CA ASN A 53 0.40 13.40 -0.13
C ASN A 53 1.41 12.29 -0.48
N LYS A 54 2.59 12.67 -0.98
CA LYS A 54 3.67 11.70 -1.24
C LYS A 54 4.16 11.06 0.05
N GLN A 55 4.33 11.85 1.11
CA GLN A 55 4.81 11.33 2.38
C GLN A 55 3.85 10.32 3.01
N SER A 56 2.53 10.59 2.98
CA SER A 56 1.53 9.63 3.47
C SER A 56 1.48 8.37 2.61
N PHE A 57 1.61 8.52 1.29
CA PHE A 57 1.68 7.37 0.38
C PHE A 57 2.89 6.48 0.66
N TYR A 58 4.10 7.04 0.70
CA TYR A 58 5.31 6.27 0.97
C TYR A 58 5.32 5.65 2.38
N GLY A 59 4.72 6.32 3.37
CA GLY A 59 4.53 5.73 4.69
C GLY A 59 3.61 4.51 4.67
N ALA A 60 2.54 4.56 3.89
CA ALA A 60 1.61 3.44 3.73
C ALA A 60 2.23 2.28 2.91
N GLU A 61 2.94 2.57 1.83
CA GLU A 61 3.64 1.54 1.04
C GLU A 61 4.72 0.85 1.86
N LYS A 62 5.49 1.61 2.63
CA LYS A 62 6.53 1.05 3.51
C LYS A 62 5.96 0.05 4.51
N ALA A 63 4.82 0.35 5.12
CA ALA A 63 4.16 -0.59 6.02
C ALA A 63 3.66 -1.86 5.32
N LEU A 64 3.24 -1.77 4.05
CA LEU A 64 2.90 -2.96 3.26
C LEU A 64 4.12 -3.79 2.92
N ASP A 65 5.23 -3.17 2.52
CA ASP A 65 6.47 -3.87 2.18
C ASP A 65 7.11 -4.55 3.40
N GLU A 66 7.06 -3.90 4.55
CA GLU A 66 7.43 -4.50 5.82
C GLU A 66 6.55 -5.71 6.16
N PHE A 67 5.23 -5.58 6.02
CA PHE A 67 4.33 -6.71 6.25
C PHE A 67 4.59 -7.86 5.27
N LYS A 68 4.87 -7.55 4.01
CA LYS A 68 5.30 -8.53 3.00
C LYS A 68 6.58 -9.25 3.42
N SER A 69 7.57 -8.55 3.98
CA SER A 69 8.80 -9.17 4.50
C SER A 69 8.51 -10.21 5.59
N ILE A 70 7.59 -9.90 6.52
CA ILE A 70 7.19 -10.84 7.57
C ILE A 70 6.46 -12.05 6.96
N LEU A 71 5.57 -11.84 5.99
CA LEU A 71 4.90 -12.92 5.27
C LEU A 71 5.87 -13.85 4.54
N VAL A 72 6.98 -13.31 4.00
CA VAL A 72 8.03 -14.13 3.38
C VAL A 72 8.66 -15.07 4.41
N SER A 73 8.86 -14.61 5.66
CA SER A 73 9.31 -15.48 6.75
C SER A 73 8.30 -16.60 7.05
N ASP A 74 7.00 -16.28 7.02
CA ASP A 74 5.95 -17.27 7.22
C ASP A 74 5.89 -18.33 6.13
N VAL A 75 6.09 -17.91 4.89
CA VAL A 75 6.19 -18.82 3.74
C VAL A 75 7.40 -19.75 3.89
N GLN A 76 8.54 -19.27 4.40
CA GLN A 76 9.72 -20.10 4.63
C GLN A 76 9.45 -21.21 5.66
N ASP A 77 8.84 -20.87 6.80
CA ASP A 77 8.51 -21.85 7.83
C ASP A 77 7.51 -22.91 7.31
N ALA A 78 6.47 -22.47 6.62
CA ALA A 78 5.47 -23.36 6.03
C ALA A 78 6.07 -24.25 4.93
N TYR A 79 7.00 -23.70 4.14
CA TYR A 79 7.75 -24.47 3.14
C TYR A 79 8.58 -25.58 3.79
N LEU A 80 9.35 -25.27 4.84
CA LEU A 80 10.18 -26.25 5.54
C LEU A 80 9.32 -27.38 6.14
N TYR A 81 8.17 -27.03 6.72
CA TYR A 81 7.22 -28.01 7.24
C TYR A 81 6.69 -28.92 6.12
N ALA A 82 6.13 -28.33 5.06
CA ALA A 82 5.53 -29.08 3.95
C ALA A 82 6.56 -29.94 3.21
N TYR A 83 7.79 -29.44 3.04
CA TYR A 83 8.87 -30.17 2.40
C TYR A 83 9.29 -31.40 3.23
N ASN A 84 9.42 -31.25 4.55
CA ASN A 84 9.76 -32.36 5.43
C ASN A 84 8.66 -33.42 5.48
N GLU A 85 7.39 -33.02 5.57
CA GLU A 85 6.26 -33.96 5.57
C GLU A 85 6.11 -34.69 4.23
N THR A 86 6.30 -33.98 3.12
CA THR A 86 6.26 -34.57 1.78
C THR A 86 7.43 -35.54 1.58
N SER A 87 8.63 -35.18 2.04
CA SER A 87 9.82 -36.03 1.95
C SER A 87 9.67 -37.34 2.74
N LYS A 88 9.03 -37.30 3.92
CA LYS A 88 8.71 -38.53 4.69
C LYS A 88 7.76 -39.46 3.94
N ASN A 89 6.79 -38.89 3.24
CA ASN A 89 5.76 -39.63 2.51
C ASN A 89 6.12 -39.93 1.05
N PHE A 90 7.32 -39.55 0.61
CA PHE A 90 7.82 -39.68 -0.75
C PHE A 90 7.71 -41.11 -1.30
N LEU A 91 8.01 -42.11 -0.48
CA LEU A 91 8.02 -43.52 -0.92
C LEU A 91 6.61 -44.09 -1.13
N TRP A 92 5.61 -43.55 -0.43
CA TRP A 92 4.24 -44.09 -0.39
C TRP A 92 3.29 -43.38 -1.36
N ARG A 93 3.65 -42.20 -1.86
CA ARG A 93 2.78 -41.30 -2.64
C ARG A 93 3.47 -40.74 -3.90
N LYS A 94 3.95 -41.63 -4.77
CA LYS A 94 4.74 -41.26 -5.96
C LYS A 94 3.96 -40.46 -7.02
N ASP A 95 2.65 -40.66 -7.14
CA ASP A 95 1.87 -40.09 -8.25
C ASP A 95 1.29 -38.69 -7.95
N ASP A 96 1.00 -38.36 -6.68
CA ASP A 96 0.30 -37.11 -6.28
C ASP A 96 1.14 -36.19 -5.37
N LEU A 97 2.46 -36.34 -5.42
CA LEU A 97 3.35 -35.73 -4.43
C LEU A 97 3.30 -34.18 -4.44
N THR A 98 3.18 -33.58 -5.62
CA THR A 98 3.08 -32.12 -5.77
C THR A 98 1.78 -31.57 -5.18
N ALA A 99 0.65 -32.26 -5.35
CA ALA A 99 -0.62 -31.86 -4.77
C ALA A 99 -0.61 -31.97 -3.24
N TYR A 100 -0.01 -33.05 -2.71
CA TYR A 100 0.18 -33.25 -1.28
C TYR A 100 1.08 -32.18 -0.63
N PHE A 101 2.13 -31.78 -1.33
CA PHE A 101 3.00 -30.69 -0.91
C PHE A 101 2.24 -29.36 -0.82
N GLN A 102 1.49 -29.02 -1.87
CA GLN A 102 0.67 -27.81 -1.90
C GLN A 102 -0.37 -27.79 -0.77
N GLU A 103 -1.07 -28.91 -0.54
CA GLU A 103 -2.04 -29.02 0.56
C GLU A 103 -1.38 -28.88 1.93
N SER A 104 -0.24 -29.54 2.15
CA SER A 104 0.49 -29.49 3.42
C SER A 104 1.01 -28.07 3.71
N PHE A 105 1.51 -27.38 2.68
CA PHE A 105 1.94 -25.98 2.77
C PHE A 105 0.79 -25.05 3.14
N MET A 106 -0.34 -25.19 2.43
CA MET A 106 -1.53 -24.38 2.65
C MET A 106 -2.13 -24.59 4.04
N ASN A 107 -2.15 -25.84 4.52
CA ASN A 107 -2.61 -26.17 5.87
C ASN A 107 -1.68 -25.60 6.94
N ALA A 108 -0.35 -25.68 6.75
CA ALA A 108 0.62 -25.12 7.68
C ALA A 108 0.49 -23.59 7.80
N LEU A 109 0.31 -22.87 6.69
CA LEU A 109 0.03 -21.43 6.72
C LEU A 109 -1.29 -21.12 7.44
N ASN A 110 -2.35 -21.86 7.12
CA ASN A 110 -3.66 -21.63 7.73
C ASN A 110 -3.65 -21.91 9.24
N GLU A 111 -2.94 -22.93 9.70
CA GLU A 111 -2.76 -23.24 11.12
C GLU A 111 -1.97 -22.14 11.84
N LYS A 112 -0.85 -21.68 11.25
CA LYS A 112 -0.05 -20.56 11.80
C LYS A 112 -0.87 -19.28 11.95
N TRP A 113 -1.69 -18.94 10.94
CA TRP A 113 -2.56 -17.76 11.00
C TRP A 113 -3.73 -17.93 11.96
N LYS A 114 -4.26 -19.14 12.10
CA LYS A 114 -5.29 -19.44 13.09
C LYS A 114 -4.77 -19.27 14.51
N GLU A 115 -3.60 -19.81 14.81
CA GLU A 115 -2.94 -19.65 16.11
C GLU A 115 -2.77 -18.17 16.47
N ARG A 116 -2.23 -17.37 15.54
CA ARG A 116 -2.08 -15.92 15.73
C ARG A 116 -3.38 -15.18 15.99
N VAL A 117 -4.48 -15.61 15.38
CA VAL A 117 -5.81 -15.02 15.57
C VAL A 117 -6.45 -15.48 16.88
N ASP A 118 -6.16 -16.71 17.31
CA ASP A 118 -6.63 -17.29 18.56
C ASP A 118 -5.88 -16.72 19.78
N ASP A 119 -4.60 -16.35 19.62
CA ASP A 119 -3.78 -15.68 20.65
C ASP A 119 -4.32 -14.29 21.04
N VAL A 120 -5.08 -13.64 20.16
CA VAL A 120 -5.71 -12.34 20.45
C VAL A 120 -6.86 -12.52 21.44
N THR A 121 -6.68 -11.99 22.65
CA THR A 121 -7.67 -12.12 23.72
C THR A 121 -8.81 -11.12 23.58
N ALA A 122 -9.96 -11.43 24.17
CA ALA A 122 -11.13 -10.53 24.16
C ALA A 122 -10.87 -9.19 24.88
N ALA A 123 -9.87 -9.13 25.76
CA ALA A 123 -9.47 -7.90 26.44
C ALA A 123 -8.80 -6.91 25.47
N ASP A 124 -7.98 -7.41 24.54
CA ASP A 124 -7.28 -6.59 23.54
C ASP A 124 -8.25 -5.95 22.54
N ILE A 125 -9.34 -6.65 22.21
CA ILE A 125 -10.41 -6.17 21.33
C ILE A 125 -11.12 -4.95 21.94
N SER A 126 -11.26 -4.90 23.27
CA SER A 126 -11.99 -3.83 23.97
C SER A 126 -11.26 -2.47 23.94
N GLY A 127 -9.92 -2.47 23.75
CA GLY A 127 -9.11 -1.28 23.55
C GLY A 127 -9.27 -0.65 22.16
N LEU A 128 -9.83 -1.39 21.20
CA LEU A 128 -10.03 -0.97 19.82
C LEU A 128 -11.39 -0.25 19.64
N GLN A 129 -11.68 0.76 20.46
CA GLN A 129 -12.97 1.48 20.42
C GLN A 129 -13.16 2.39 19.19
N SER A 130 -12.18 2.52 18.29
CA SER A 130 -12.21 3.46 17.16
C SER A 130 -12.70 2.89 15.84
N ILE A 131 -13.06 1.60 15.75
CA ILE A 131 -13.62 1.01 14.52
C ILE A 131 -14.96 0.34 14.80
N ALA A 132 -15.97 1.17 15.07
CA ALA A 132 -17.34 0.76 15.38
C ALA A 132 -18.07 -0.04 14.27
N SER A 133 -17.41 -0.28 13.12
CA SER A 133 -17.98 -0.95 11.94
C SER A 133 -17.36 -2.31 11.61
N MET A 134 -16.40 -2.81 12.39
CA MET A 134 -15.76 -4.12 12.16
C MET A 134 -16.34 -5.20 13.05
N ASN A 135 -16.55 -6.39 12.47
CA ASN A 135 -16.93 -7.59 13.20
C ASN A 135 -15.79 -8.01 14.14
N ASP A 136 -16.10 -8.71 15.23
CA ASP A 136 -15.08 -9.14 16.21
C ASP A 136 -14.00 -10.03 15.56
N GLY A 137 -14.34 -10.83 14.54
CA GLY A 137 -13.37 -11.59 13.76
C GLY A 137 -12.38 -10.73 12.96
N GLN A 138 -12.85 -9.61 12.37
CA GLN A 138 -11.99 -8.69 11.63
C GLN A 138 -11.07 -7.92 12.58
N LYS A 139 -11.55 -7.56 13.77
CA LYS A 139 -10.74 -6.90 14.80
C LYS A 139 -9.62 -7.81 15.31
N LYS A 140 -9.92 -9.10 15.52
CA LYS A 140 -8.90 -10.09 15.89
C LYS A 140 -7.82 -10.23 14.83
N LEU A 141 -8.21 -10.33 13.56
CA LEU A 141 -7.25 -10.42 12.44
C LEU A 141 -6.37 -9.17 12.34
N LEU A 142 -6.96 -7.99 12.49
CA LEU A 142 -6.22 -6.72 12.49
C LEU A 142 -5.20 -6.67 13.64
N LEU A 143 -5.61 -7.08 14.85
CA LEU A 143 -4.72 -7.15 16.01
C LEU A 143 -3.62 -8.19 15.82
N ALA A 144 -3.94 -9.36 15.26
CA ALA A 144 -2.94 -10.39 14.95
C ALA A 144 -1.86 -9.86 13.99
N VAL A 145 -2.26 -9.13 12.94
CA VAL A 145 -1.30 -8.49 12.02
C VAL A 145 -0.47 -7.42 12.71
N ARG A 146 -1.08 -6.61 13.57
CA ARG A 146 -0.34 -5.58 14.32
C ARG A 146 0.65 -6.18 15.30
N ASN A 147 0.27 -7.21 16.04
CA ASN A 147 1.16 -7.89 17.00
C ASN A 147 2.35 -8.50 16.27
N VAL A 148 2.11 -9.17 15.13
CA VAL A 148 3.18 -9.75 14.30
C VAL A 148 4.17 -8.69 13.81
N MET A 149 3.68 -7.49 13.48
CA MET A 149 4.53 -6.35 13.11
C MET A 149 5.23 -5.71 14.32
N GLU A 150 4.61 -5.73 15.50
CA GLU A 150 5.13 -5.13 16.73
C GLU A 150 6.19 -6.00 17.42
N ASP A 151 6.08 -7.32 17.28
CA ASP A 151 7.03 -8.32 17.80
C ASP A 151 8.35 -8.36 17.00
N ALA A 152 8.42 -7.68 15.85
CA ALA A 152 9.67 -7.50 15.13
C ALA A 152 10.59 -6.56 15.95
N GLU A 153 11.75 -7.05 16.39
CA GLU A 153 12.72 -6.32 17.24
C GLU A 153 13.22 -4.98 16.64
N GLU A 154 12.95 -4.71 15.36
CA GLU A 154 13.23 -3.42 14.76
C GLU A 154 12.20 -2.35 15.13
N THR A 155 12.68 -1.32 15.83
CA THR A 155 11.93 -0.12 16.21
C THR A 155 11.15 0.55 15.08
N GLU A 156 11.55 0.32 13.83
CA GLU A 156 10.94 0.91 12.64
C GLU A 156 9.64 0.17 12.20
N TYR A 157 9.51 -1.14 12.46
CA TYR A 157 8.31 -1.93 12.18
C TYR A 157 7.13 -1.60 13.12
N ASN A 158 7.43 -1.30 14.38
CA ASN A 158 6.42 -1.02 15.42
C ASN A 158 5.55 0.21 15.05
N ASP A 159 6.15 1.25 14.45
CA ASP A 159 5.39 2.44 14.05
C ASP A 159 4.52 2.20 12.80
N CYS A 160 4.92 1.30 11.91
CA CYS A 160 4.19 0.92 10.71
C CYS A 160 2.96 0.05 11.00
N ALA A 161 2.96 -0.73 12.09
CA ALA A 161 1.81 -1.53 12.52
C ALA A 161 0.53 -0.68 12.69
N LYS A 162 0.68 0.58 13.13
CA LYS A 162 -0.42 1.52 13.36
C LYS A 162 -1.15 1.93 12.08
N TYR A 163 -0.51 1.80 10.91
CA TYR A 163 -1.10 2.20 9.64
C TYR A 163 -2.12 1.18 9.12
N PHE A 164 -2.11 -0.07 9.59
CA PHE A 164 -3.14 -1.04 9.23
C PHE A 164 -4.49 -0.63 9.81
N TYR A 165 -5.48 -0.45 8.95
CA TYR A 165 -6.80 0.06 9.32
C TYR A 165 -7.87 -1.04 9.34
N LYS A 166 -7.89 -1.90 8.31
CA LYS A 166 -8.89 -2.96 8.17
C LYS A 166 -8.30 -4.15 7.44
N ILE A 167 -8.75 -5.35 7.81
CA ILE A 167 -8.51 -6.59 7.06
C ILE A 167 -9.82 -7.37 7.10
N ASP A 168 -10.28 -7.86 5.96
CA ASP A 168 -11.61 -8.46 5.84
C ASP A 168 -11.61 -9.95 6.20
N SER A 169 -10.70 -10.72 5.62
CA SER A 169 -10.63 -12.16 5.87
C SER A 169 -9.27 -12.76 5.52
N TYR A 170 -8.96 -13.91 6.10
CA TYR A 170 -7.82 -14.75 5.75
C TYR A 170 -8.31 -16.17 5.47
N GLY A 171 -7.56 -16.93 4.68
CA GLY A 171 -7.83 -18.36 4.48
C GLY A 171 -7.45 -18.87 3.10
N LEU A 172 -7.96 -20.07 2.80
CA LEU A 172 -7.79 -20.73 1.52
C LEU A 172 -8.91 -20.30 0.58
N TYR A 173 -8.51 -19.83 -0.60
CA TYR A 173 -9.41 -19.42 -1.67
C TYR A 173 -9.09 -20.20 -2.93
N GLU A 174 -10.12 -20.47 -3.71
CA GLU A 174 -9.98 -21.04 -5.04
C GLU A 174 -10.02 -19.91 -6.07
N ASP A 175 -8.98 -19.86 -6.91
CA ASP A 175 -8.95 -19.01 -8.10
C ASP A 175 -10.01 -19.51 -9.13
N ALA A 176 -10.38 -18.69 -10.11
CA ALA A 176 -11.25 -19.06 -11.23
C ALA A 176 -10.74 -20.30 -12.01
N ALA A 177 -9.43 -20.58 -11.93
CA ALA A 177 -8.79 -21.78 -12.48
C ALA A 177 -8.89 -23.04 -11.58
N GLY A 178 -9.52 -22.95 -10.40
CA GLY A 178 -9.64 -24.03 -9.42
C GLY A 178 -8.38 -24.28 -8.58
N ALA A 179 -7.35 -23.42 -8.70
CA ALA A 179 -6.14 -23.51 -7.91
C ALA A 179 -6.39 -22.94 -6.50
N LYS A 180 -6.06 -23.73 -5.46
CA LYS A 180 -6.14 -23.29 -4.06
C LYS A 180 -4.95 -22.41 -3.72
N LYS A 181 -5.22 -21.20 -3.22
CA LYS A 181 -4.25 -20.21 -2.80
C LYS A 181 -4.59 -19.71 -1.40
N PHE A 182 -3.58 -19.44 -0.57
CA PHE A 182 -3.82 -18.76 0.69
C PHE A 182 -3.79 -17.25 0.43
N ALA A 183 -4.80 -16.52 0.89
CA ALA A 183 -4.85 -15.08 0.71
C ALA A 183 -5.32 -14.34 1.98
N LEU A 184 -4.80 -13.13 2.13
CA LEU A 184 -5.29 -12.11 3.04
C LEU A 184 -6.05 -11.09 2.20
N LYS A 185 -7.36 -10.96 2.44
CA LYS A 185 -8.26 -10.12 1.66
C LYS A 185 -8.63 -8.83 2.36
N GLY A 186 -8.80 -7.78 1.57
CA GLY A 186 -9.31 -6.48 1.99
C GLY A 186 -8.36 -5.78 2.95
N ILE A 187 -7.05 -5.85 2.70
CA ILE A 187 -6.07 -5.12 3.51
C ILE A 187 -6.19 -3.63 3.16
N GLN A 188 -6.48 -2.84 4.18
CA GLN A 188 -6.59 -1.40 4.08
C GLN A 188 -5.54 -0.75 4.97
N VAL A 189 -4.64 0.01 4.37
CA VAL A 189 -3.61 0.78 5.08
C VAL A 189 -3.93 2.26 4.99
N LYS A 190 -3.94 2.92 6.14
CA LYS A 190 -4.22 4.35 6.29
C LYS A 190 -3.00 5.03 6.89
N CYS A 191 -2.42 5.96 6.16
CA CYS A 191 -1.37 6.83 6.67
C CYS A 191 -1.82 8.29 6.59
N THR A 192 -1.61 9.04 7.67
CA THR A 192 -1.93 10.46 7.75
C THR A 192 -0.64 11.26 7.93
N SER A 193 -0.33 12.14 6.99
CA SER A 193 0.76 13.12 7.11
C SER A 193 0.18 14.53 7.08
N GLY A 194 0.21 15.22 8.23
CA GLY A 194 -0.41 16.53 8.38
C GLY A 194 -1.92 16.48 8.18
N ASN A 195 -2.42 17.18 7.15
CA ASN A 195 -3.85 17.24 6.83
C ASN A 195 -4.26 16.24 5.73
N TYR A 196 -3.30 15.51 5.15
CA TYR A 196 -3.55 14.55 4.08
C TYR A 196 -3.56 13.13 4.64
N THR A 197 -4.55 12.36 4.21
CA THR A 197 -4.67 10.93 4.52
C THR A 197 -4.71 10.17 3.21
N THR A 198 -3.89 9.14 3.11
CA THR A 198 -3.88 8.24 1.96
C THR A 198 -4.36 6.86 2.41
N PHE A 199 -5.20 6.24 1.58
CA PHE A 199 -5.67 4.89 1.76
C PHE A 199 -5.07 4.00 0.66
N LEU A 200 -4.52 2.86 1.05
CA LEU A 200 -4.08 1.80 0.15
C LEU A 200 -4.94 0.57 0.38
N TYR A 201 -5.38 -0.03 -0.71
CA TYR A 201 -6.17 -1.24 -0.73
C TYR A 201 -5.41 -2.30 -1.50
N THR A 202 -5.24 -3.47 -0.91
CA THR A 202 -4.59 -4.61 -1.55
C THR A 202 -5.08 -5.90 -0.96
N ASP A 203 -5.05 -6.96 -1.76
CA ASP A 203 -5.06 -8.34 -1.29
C ASP A 203 -3.62 -8.87 -1.36
N ILE A 204 -3.24 -9.77 -0.45
CA ILE A 204 -1.95 -10.45 -0.52
C ILE A 204 -2.20 -11.94 -0.69
N CYS A 205 -1.61 -12.51 -1.73
CA CYS A 205 -1.66 -13.94 -2.00
C CYS A 205 -0.31 -14.59 -1.69
N LEU A 206 -0.37 -15.78 -1.10
CA LEU A 206 0.77 -16.64 -0.82
C LEU A 206 0.64 -17.90 -1.67
N GLU A 207 1.63 -18.13 -2.53
CA GLU A 207 1.72 -19.32 -3.37
C GLU A 207 2.92 -20.19 -2.96
N PRO A 208 2.81 -21.52 -3.07
CA PRO A 208 3.93 -22.40 -2.77
C PRO A 208 4.96 -22.31 -3.91
N PRO A 209 6.27 -22.31 -3.60
CA PRO A 209 7.29 -22.38 -4.63
C PRO A 209 7.19 -23.69 -5.41
N SER A 210 7.52 -23.65 -6.71
CA SER A 210 7.53 -24.85 -7.54
C SER A 210 8.68 -25.77 -7.14
N VAL A 211 8.37 -26.93 -6.57
CA VAL A 211 9.35 -27.98 -6.25
C VAL A 211 9.28 -29.07 -7.31
N ASN A 212 10.41 -29.36 -7.95
CA ASN A 212 10.52 -30.51 -8.83
C ASN A 212 10.88 -31.78 -8.02
N TRP A 213 9.90 -32.66 -7.86
CA TRP A 213 10.08 -33.94 -7.17
C TRP A 213 10.59 -35.07 -8.06
N GLN A 214 10.93 -34.81 -9.33
CA GLN A 214 11.46 -35.83 -10.23
C GLN A 214 12.81 -36.36 -9.75
N THR A 215 12.85 -37.67 -9.49
CA THR A 215 14.10 -38.41 -9.27
C THR A 215 14.83 -38.57 -10.59
N GLY A 216 15.77 -37.67 -10.88
CA GLY A 216 16.76 -37.91 -11.91
C GLY A 216 17.78 -38.96 -11.46
N PHE A 217 17.44 -40.24 -11.48
CA PHE A 217 18.43 -41.20 -12.00
C PHE A 217 18.28 -41.12 -13.50
N ALA A 218 19.14 -40.33 -14.13
CA ALA A 218 19.20 -40.25 -15.58
C ALA A 218 19.36 -41.67 -16.14
N ASP A 219 18.37 -42.13 -16.89
CA ASP A 219 18.61 -43.21 -17.85
C ASP A 219 19.77 -42.76 -18.74
N ALA A 220 20.71 -43.68 -18.94
CA ALA A 220 22.01 -43.47 -19.56
C ALA A 220 21.95 -43.18 -21.08
N THR A 221 21.15 -42.20 -21.48
CA THR A 221 21.12 -41.63 -22.83
C THR A 221 21.32 -40.13 -22.72
N GLY A 222 22.55 -39.73 -23.00
CA GLY A 222 23.10 -38.41 -22.76
C GLY A 222 22.23 -37.25 -23.23
N ALA A 223 21.79 -36.45 -22.26
CA ALA A 223 21.68 -35.01 -22.37
C ALA A 223 21.90 -34.46 -20.96
N THR A 224 23.15 -34.23 -20.58
CA THR A 224 23.51 -33.57 -19.33
C THR A 224 23.13 -32.09 -19.46
N GLN A 225 21.86 -31.77 -19.26
CA GLN A 225 21.49 -30.40 -18.92
C GLN A 225 21.83 -30.24 -17.44
N GLU A 226 22.92 -29.54 -17.19
CA GLU A 226 23.27 -29.02 -15.87
C GLU A 226 22.15 -28.03 -15.48
N LYS A 227 21.08 -28.55 -14.86
CA LYS A 227 20.03 -27.70 -14.27
C LYS A 227 20.69 -26.95 -13.13
N ALA A 228 20.95 -25.66 -13.35
CA ALA A 228 21.32 -24.74 -12.28
C ALA A 228 20.34 -24.93 -11.13
N TRP A 229 20.86 -25.08 -9.92
CA TRP A 229 20.06 -25.02 -8.71
C TRP A 229 19.38 -23.65 -8.72
N GLU A 230 18.09 -23.60 -9.07
CA GLU A 230 17.33 -22.37 -8.95
C GLU A 230 17.26 -22.04 -7.46
N THR A 231 17.86 -20.90 -7.08
CA THR A 231 17.68 -20.38 -5.73
C THR A 231 16.20 -20.06 -5.58
N ILE A 232 15.52 -20.73 -4.65
CA ILE A 232 14.10 -20.45 -4.39
C ILE A 232 14.02 -19.06 -3.75
N ALA A 233 13.52 -18.09 -4.51
CA ALA A 233 13.23 -16.76 -4.01
C ALA A 233 11.85 -16.75 -3.35
N PHE A 234 11.81 -16.89 -2.02
CA PHE A 234 10.55 -16.85 -1.25
C PHE A 234 9.83 -15.49 -1.36
N THR A 235 10.53 -14.44 -1.78
CA THR A 235 9.96 -13.11 -2.05
C THR A 235 8.95 -13.13 -3.21
N ASP A 236 9.14 -14.03 -4.18
CA ASP A 236 8.24 -14.17 -5.35
C ASP A 236 6.98 -14.97 -5.02
N CYS A 237 7.00 -15.70 -3.90
CA CYS A 237 5.85 -16.46 -3.39
C CYS A 237 4.79 -15.56 -2.73
N VAL A 238 5.10 -14.28 -2.51
CA VAL A 238 4.22 -13.29 -1.90
C VAL A 238 3.98 -12.14 -2.87
N TYR A 239 2.75 -11.97 -3.32
CA TYR A 239 2.42 -10.92 -4.28
C TYR A 239 1.11 -10.20 -3.95
N TYR A 240 1.07 -8.94 -4.35
CA TYR A 240 -0.10 -8.06 -4.22
C TYR A 240 -1.09 -8.33 -5.34
N VAL A 241 -2.39 -8.36 -5.01
CA VAL A 241 -3.51 -8.49 -5.95
C VAL A 241 -4.48 -7.35 -5.69
N ASN A 242 -5.17 -6.87 -6.73
CA ASN A 242 -6.17 -5.80 -6.64
C ASN A 242 -5.64 -4.51 -6.00
N TRP A 243 -4.35 -4.19 -6.19
CA TRP A 243 -3.74 -3.01 -5.61
C TRP A 243 -4.36 -1.72 -6.19
N HIS A 244 -4.86 -0.85 -5.32
CA HIS A 244 -5.17 0.52 -5.70
C HIS A 244 -5.00 1.49 -4.54
N ARG A 245 -4.81 2.75 -4.91
CA ARG A 245 -4.72 3.89 -4.01
C ARG A 245 -6.02 4.68 -4.07
N ALA A 246 -6.46 5.18 -2.91
CA ALA A 246 -7.52 6.20 -2.83
C ALA A 246 -7.11 7.36 -1.89
N ASP A 247 -7.60 8.56 -2.21
CA ASP A 247 -7.43 9.75 -1.38
C ASP A 247 -8.59 9.93 -0.37
N TYR A 248 -9.61 9.08 -0.45
CA TYR A 248 -10.76 9.01 0.46
C TYR A 248 -11.08 7.56 0.80
N ASP A 249 -11.88 7.37 1.85
CA ASP A 249 -12.20 6.04 2.38
C ASP A 249 -13.29 5.35 1.53
N GLU A 250 -12.90 4.34 0.79
CA GLU A 250 -13.74 3.53 -0.12
C GLU A 250 -14.27 2.24 0.53
N ARG A 251 -14.25 2.17 1.88
CA ARG A 251 -14.61 1.05 2.78
C ARG A 251 -15.48 -0.10 2.26
N ASP A 252 -16.49 0.16 1.43
CA ASP A 252 -17.52 -0.78 0.94
C ASP A 252 -17.46 -1.11 -0.58
N ASN A 253 -16.61 -0.44 -1.36
CA ASN A 253 -16.56 -0.58 -2.83
C ASN A 253 -15.32 -1.33 -3.36
N TYR A 254 -14.51 -1.89 -2.46
CA TYR A 254 -13.30 -2.62 -2.85
C TYR A 254 -13.64 -4.02 -3.41
N ASN A 255 -13.21 -4.30 -4.64
CA ASN A 255 -13.37 -5.61 -5.25
C ASN A 255 -12.33 -6.59 -4.68
N THR A 256 -12.81 -7.67 -4.04
CA THR A 256 -11.99 -8.71 -3.39
C THR A 256 -11.92 -10.01 -4.19
N ASP A 257 -12.39 -10.00 -5.44
CA ASP A 257 -12.32 -11.15 -6.34
C ASP A 257 -10.86 -11.38 -6.78
N LEU A 258 -10.34 -12.59 -6.54
CA LEU A 258 -8.93 -12.97 -6.76
C LEU A 258 -8.61 -13.31 -8.22
N GLY A 259 -9.28 -12.68 -9.19
CA GLY A 259 -9.26 -13.08 -10.60
C GLY A 259 -8.98 -11.97 -11.60
N ASN A 260 -8.74 -10.73 -11.16
CA ASN A 260 -8.39 -9.63 -12.06
C ASN A 260 -6.92 -9.24 -11.84
N PRO A 261 -5.99 -9.60 -12.73
CA PRO A 261 -4.65 -9.03 -12.66
C PRO A 261 -4.79 -7.52 -12.77
N ALA A 262 -4.10 -6.79 -11.89
CA ALA A 262 -4.03 -5.34 -11.95
C ALA A 262 -3.62 -4.93 -13.37
N SER A 263 -4.51 -4.20 -14.05
CA SER A 263 -4.23 -3.58 -15.35
C SER A 263 -3.28 -2.41 -15.20
#